data_AF-A0A8J6M7U5-F1
#
_entry.id   AF-A0A8J6M7U5-F1
#
_cell.length_a   1.000
_cell.length_b   1.000
_cell.length_c   1.000
_cell.angle_alpha   90.00
_cell.angle_beta   90.00
_cell.angle_gamma   90.00
#
_symmetry.space_group_name_H-M   'P 1'
#
loop_
_entity.id
_entity.type
_entity.pdbx_description
1 polymer ?
#
loop_
_entity_poly.entity_id
_entity_poly.type
_entity_poly.pdbx_seq_one_letter_code
_entity_poly.pdbx_strand_id
1 'polypeptide(L)'
;MEWSKLKNIILIMLAAVNLCLLFFVVQREWRDSANQRQNRQQAVDFLTDRGIQIHEGQLPDDQMVPRPQTVERDQEEESRLATQLFGEDVVVQARGAGVYRYQNGAGALQFHSDGSFSAELSPDSFPLGVDQERSCLDLLTQIGFEGETTARDENTLTVRQSWEGIPLFNHQVTLVWGSEGLETMTAGRRLVGSPVERTDQRPITVASALVYFYNGLNGLGDVCNQVDSIVQGYISVTSLSGPMELIPVWRVTTDTGAYQLDLLTGELNRVE
;
A
#
# COMPACT_ATOMS: atom_id res chain seq x y z
N MET A 1 -48.38 41.83 -10.62
CA MET A 1 -47.56 40.92 -11.46
C MET A 1 -47.09 39.79 -10.56
N GLU A 2 -47.47 38.55 -10.86
CA GLU A 2 -47.59 37.49 -9.86
C GLU A 2 -46.25 36.87 -9.44
N TRP A 3 -45.87 37.06 -8.17
CA TRP A 3 -44.71 36.47 -7.49
C TRP A 3 -44.54 34.96 -7.70
N SER A 4 -45.66 34.24 -7.86
CA SER A 4 -45.68 32.81 -8.17
C SER A 4 -45.08 32.48 -9.55
N LYS A 5 -45.37 33.30 -10.56
CA LYS A 5 -44.82 33.13 -11.93
C LYS A 5 -43.31 33.39 -11.95
N LEU A 6 -42.84 34.38 -11.18
CA LEU A 6 -41.40 34.67 -11.06
C LEU A 6 -40.63 33.49 -10.42
N LYS A 7 -41.16 32.89 -9.35
CA LYS A 7 -40.57 31.73 -8.68
C LYS A 7 -40.45 30.51 -9.60
N ASN A 8 -41.50 30.21 -10.37
CA ASN A 8 -41.46 29.11 -11.33
C ASN A 8 -40.44 29.34 -12.44
N ILE A 9 -40.32 30.59 -12.93
CA ILE A 9 -39.31 30.93 -13.95
C ILE A 9 -37.89 30.74 -13.39
N ILE A 10 -37.62 31.17 -12.15
CA ILE A 10 -36.32 30.97 -11.50
C ILE A 10 -36.02 29.47 -11.30
N LEU A 11 -36.99 28.68 -10.84
CA LEU A 11 -36.85 27.23 -10.69
C LEU A 11 -36.56 26.53 -12.02
N ILE A 12 -37.26 26.89 -13.10
CA ILE A 12 -37.04 26.33 -14.44
C ILE A 12 -35.66 26.72 -14.96
N MET A 13 -35.22 27.96 -14.75
CA MET A 13 -33.89 28.41 -15.15
C MET A 13 -32.79 27.66 -14.38
N LEU A 14 -32.93 27.51 -13.06
CA LEU A 14 -31.96 26.76 -12.24
C LEU A 14 -31.91 25.28 -12.65
N ALA A 15 -33.06 24.65 -12.89
CA ALA A 15 -33.15 23.28 -13.37
C ALA A 15 -32.52 23.10 -14.75
N ALA A 16 -32.76 24.04 -15.68
CA ALA A 16 -32.17 24.01 -17.01
C ALA A 16 -30.64 24.14 -16.97
N VAL A 17 -30.12 25.06 -16.15
CA VAL A 17 -28.66 25.21 -15.96
C VAL A 17 -28.06 23.94 -15.37
N ASN A 18 -28.65 23.38 -14.32
CA ASN A 18 -28.15 22.14 -13.71
C ASN A 18 -28.20 20.95 -14.67
N LEU A 19 -29.23 20.84 -15.51
CA LEU A 19 -29.36 19.78 -16.51
C LEU A 19 -28.33 19.94 -17.63
N CYS A 20 -28.06 21.17 -18.09
CA CYS A 20 -26.98 21.46 -19.02
C CYS A 20 -25.60 21.13 -18.43
N LEU A 21 -25.35 21.51 -17.17
CA LEU A 21 -24.11 21.17 -16.47
C LEU A 21 -23.93 19.65 -16.36
N LEU A 22 -24.98 18.92 -15.97
CA LEU A 22 -24.97 17.46 -15.91
C LEU A 22 -24.67 16.84 -17.28
N PHE A 23 -25.33 17.32 -18.34
CA PHE A 23 -25.09 16.83 -19.70
C PHE A 23 -23.62 17.01 -20.13
N PHE A 24 -23.03 18.19 -19.87
CA PHE A 24 -21.62 18.44 -20.18
C PHE A 24 -20.67 17.55 -19.37
N VAL A 25 -20.95 17.35 -18.08
CA VAL A 25 -20.15 16.46 -17.22
C VAL A 25 -20.23 15.03 -17.73
N VAL A 26 -21.42 14.50 -18.01
CA VAL A 26 -21.61 13.14 -18.53
C VAL A 26 -20.90 12.97 -19.87
N GLN A 27 -21.05 13.93 -20.80
CA GLN A 27 -20.41 13.86 -22.11
C GLN A 27 -18.88 13.90 -22.00
N ARG A 28 -18.34 14.71 -21.09
CA ARG A 28 -16.91 14.78 -20.80
C ARG A 28 -16.41 13.46 -20.22
N GLU A 29 -17.09 12.93 -19.21
CA GLU A 29 -16.74 11.66 -18.56
C GLU A 29 -16.71 10.50 -19.56
N TRP A 30 -17.67 10.47 -20.49
CA TRP A 30 -17.72 9.46 -21.55
C TRP A 30 -16.55 9.56 -22.52
N ARG A 31 -16.17 10.78 -22.92
CA ARG A 31 -15.00 11.01 -23.78
C ARG A 31 -13.71 10.66 -23.07
N ASP A 32 -13.57 11.07 -21.83
CA ASP A 32 -12.36 10.83 -21.03
C ASP A 32 -12.17 9.32 -20.81
N SER A 33 -13.24 8.59 -20.48
CA SER A 33 -13.24 7.13 -20.38
C SER A 33 -12.88 6.43 -21.69
N ALA A 34 -13.45 6.88 -22.82
CA ALA A 34 -13.16 6.30 -24.14
C ALA A 34 -11.71 6.53 -24.55
N ASN A 35 -11.19 7.74 -24.32
CA ASN A 35 -9.80 8.10 -24.61
C ASN A 35 -8.82 7.29 -23.75
N GLN A 36 -9.12 7.07 -22.47
CA GLN A 36 -8.29 6.25 -21.58
C GLN A 36 -8.18 4.81 -22.08
N ARG A 37 -9.31 4.17 -22.42
CA ARG A 37 -9.31 2.81 -22.98
C ARG A 37 -8.52 2.72 -24.28
N GLN A 38 -8.66 3.72 -25.15
CA GLN A 38 -7.91 3.78 -26.40
C GLN A 38 -6.40 3.90 -26.14
N ASN A 39 -5.98 4.82 -25.26
CA ASN A 39 -4.58 4.99 -24.90
C ASN A 39 -3.99 3.73 -24.26
N ARG A 40 -4.77 3.06 -23.41
CA ARG A 40 -4.39 1.78 -22.81
C ARG A 40 -4.17 0.71 -23.87
N GLN A 41 -5.12 0.55 -24.79
CA GLN A 41 -4.98 -0.42 -25.89
C GLN A 41 -3.76 -0.12 -26.76
N GLN A 42 -3.54 1.14 -27.11
CA GLN A 42 -2.36 1.56 -27.88
C GLN A 42 -1.04 1.24 -27.15
N ALA A 43 -1.01 1.38 -25.82
CA ALA A 43 0.16 1.00 -25.03
C ALA A 43 0.38 -0.51 -24.98
N VAL A 44 -0.69 -1.31 -24.92
CA VAL A 44 -0.62 -2.78 -25.02
C VAL A 44 -0.13 -3.22 -26.40
N ASP A 45 -0.68 -2.62 -27.47
CA ASP A 45 -0.25 -2.90 -28.84
C ASP A 45 1.22 -2.51 -29.03
N PHE A 46 1.65 -1.37 -28.48
CA PHE A 46 3.05 -0.93 -28.48
C PHE A 46 4.00 -1.97 -27.89
N LEU A 47 3.63 -2.60 -26.78
CA LEU A 47 4.41 -3.67 -26.13
C LEU A 47 4.38 -4.96 -26.94
N THR A 48 3.21 -5.31 -27.46
CA THR A 48 3.00 -6.52 -28.28
C THR A 48 3.85 -6.47 -29.55
N ASP A 49 3.90 -5.32 -30.23
CA ASP A 49 4.75 -5.07 -31.40
C ASP A 49 6.25 -5.22 -31.10
N ARG A 50 6.64 -5.11 -29.82
CA ARG A 50 8.01 -5.28 -29.32
C ARG A 50 8.27 -6.65 -28.72
N GLY A 51 7.32 -7.58 -28.86
CA GLY A 51 7.44 -8.96 -28.41
C GLY A 51 7.06 -9.20 -26.95
N ILE A 52 6.50 -8.21 -26.25
CA ILE A 52 6.04 -8.36 -24.86
C ILE A 52 4.52 -8.56 -24.85
N GLN A 53 4.08 -9.74 -24.43
CA GLN A 53 2.68 -10.08 -24.31
C GLN A 53 2.13 -9.68 -22.93
N ILE A 54 0.97 -9.00 -22.92
CA ILE A 54 0.21 -8.67 -21.71
C ILE A 54 -1.25 -9.06 -21.94
N HIS A 55 -1.82 -9.78 -20.99
CA HIS A 55 -3.24 -10.13 -21.00
C HIS A 55 -4.07 -9.03 -20.32
N GLU A 56 -5.25 -8.71 -20.86
CA GLU A 56 -6.09 -7.61 -20.36
C GLU A 56 -6.46 -7.77 -18.87
N GLY A 57 -6.66 -9.00 -18.39
CA GLY A 57 -6.96 -9.29 -16.99
C GLY A 57 -5.80 -9.03 -16.00
N GLN A 58 -4.60 -8.75 -16.49
CA GLN A 58 -3.44 -8.39 -15.67
C GLN A 58 -3.32 -6.88 -15.45
N LEU A 59 -3.97 -6.08 -16.29
CA LEU A 59 -3.84 -4.63 -16.22
C LEU A 59 -4.71 -4.06 -15.10
N PRO A 60 -4.16 -3.18 -14.25
CA PRO A 60 -4.96 -2.44 -13.30
C PRO A 60 -5.98 -1.50 -13.98
N ASP A 61 -7.07 -1.21 -13.26
CA ASP A 61 -8.01 -0.18 -13.69
C ASP A 61 -7.39 1.22 -13.53
N ASP A 62 -7.49 2.04 -14.58
CA ASP A 62 -7.03 3.43 -14.63
C ASP A 62 -7.61 4.28 -13.48
N GLN A 63 -8.82 3.95 -13.01
CA GLN A 63 -9.48 4.68 -11.92
C GLN A 63 -9.02 4.24 -10.53
N MET A 64 -8.35 3.09 -10.42
CA MET A 64 -7.92 2.48 -9.17
C MET A 64 -6.43 2.61 -8.91
N VAL A 65 -5.74 3.51 -9.62
CA VAL A 65 -4.31 3.75 -9.38
C VAL A 65 -4.13 4.45 -8.03
N PRO A 66 -3.43 3.83 -7.05
CA PRO A 66 -3.30 4.41 -5.72
C PRO A 66 -2.56 5.74 -5.75
N ARG A 67 -3.04 6.71 -4.95
CA ARG A 67 -2.39 8.02 -4.83
C ARG A 67 -1.22 7.99 -3.85
N PRO A 68 -0.20 8.85 -4.02
CA PRO A 68 0.83 9.00 -3.00
C PRO A 68 0.22 9.41 -1.67
N GLN A 69 0.82 8.97 -0.57
CA GLN A 69 0.35 9.28 0.78
C GLN A 69 1.50 9.71 1.69
N THR A 70 1.16 10.39 2.77
CA THR A 70 2.09 10.76 3.84
C THR A 70 1.61 10.18 5.15
N VAL A 71 2.55 9.72 5.97
CA VAL A 71 2.30 9.10 7.27
C VAL A 71 3.12 9.84 8.32
N GLU A 72 2.42 10.53 9.21
CA GLU A 72 3.03 11.12 10.40
C GLU A 72 3.10 10.08 11.50
N ARG A 73 4.18 10.10 12.28
CA ARG A 73 4.34 9.15 13.38
C ARG A 73 3.39 9.49 14.52
N ASP A 74 2.61 8.50 14.94
CA ASP A 74 1.73 8.59 16.10
C ASP A 74 2.28 7.77 17.26
N GLN A 75 2.98 8.44 18.18
CA GLN A 75 3.54 7.79 19.36
C GLN A 75 2.47 7.42 20.42
N GLU A 76 1.34 8.12 20.44
CA GLU A 76 0.25 7.80 21.35
C GLU A 76 -0.40 6.48 20.93
N GLU A 77 -0.59 6.28 19.62
CA GLU A 77 -0.99 5.01 19.04
C GLU A 77 0.00 3.90 19.37
N GLU A 78 1.31 4.12 19.23
CA GLU A 78 2.34 3.14 19.62
C GLU A 78 2.16 2.66 21.07
N SER A 79 1.93 3.60 21.99
CA SER A 79 1.70 3.29 23.40
C SER A 79 0.40 2.52 23.62
N ARG A 80 -0.66 2.87 22.90
CA ARG A 80 -1.96 2.18 22.96
C ARG A 80 -1.83 0.74 22.47
N LEU A 81 -1.16 0.52 21.34
CA LEU A 81 -0.93 -0.81 20.75
C LEU A 81 -0.07 -1.69 21.67
N ALA A 82 0.99 -1.13 22.27
CA ALA A 82 1.80 -1.87 23.23
C ALA A 82 1.01 -2.26 24.49
N THR A 83 0.16 -1.36 24.99
CA THR A 83 -0.75 -1.64 26.13
C THR A 83 -1.78 -2.71 25.76
N GLN A 84 -2.30 -2.69 24.53
CA GLN A 84 -3.21 -3.71 24.03
C GLN A 84 -2.55 -5.09 23.96
N LEU A 85 -1.29 -5.15 23.51
CA LEU A 85 -0.54 -6.41 23.40
C LEU A 85 -0.12 -6.98 24.76
N PHE A 86 0.38 -6.13 25.67
CA PHE A 86 0.99 -6.56 26.92
C PHE A 86 0.08 -6.46 28.15
N GLY A 87 -1.06 -5.77 28.04
CA GLY A 87 -1.96 -5.48 29.16
C GLY A 87 -1.47 -4.31 30.02
N GLU A 88 -1.63 -4.44 31.34
CA GLU A 88 -1.28 -3.39 32.30
C GLU A 88 0.24 -3.33 32.59
N ASP A 89 0.66 -2.30 33.33
CA ASP A 89 2.04 -2.11 33.80
C ASP A 89 3.13 -2.02 32.72
N VAL A 90 2.78 -1.56 31.52
CA VAL A 90 3.76 -1.30 30.45
C VAL A 90 4.63 -0.10 30.79
N VAL A 91 5.94 -0.34 30.89
CA VAL A 91 6.94 0.70 31.07
C VAL A 91 7.46 1.15 29.70
N VAL A 92 7.43 2.46 29.47
CA VAL A 92 7.95 3.08 28.24
C VAL A 92 9.35 3.64 28.48
N GLN A 93 10.30 3.24 27.65
CA GLN A 93 11.68 3.73 27.66
C GLN A 93 12.02 4.41 26.33
N ALA A 94 12.31 5.71 26.39
CA ALA A 94 12.94 6.41 25.27
C ALA A 94 14.43 6.04 25.19
N ARG A 95 14.87 5.51 24.04
CA ARG A 95 16.27 5.13 23.78
C ARG A 95 17.03 6.15 22.92
N GLY A 96 16.40 7.27 22.62
CA GLY A 96 16.95 8.32 21.75
C GLY A 96 16.74 8.01 20.27
N ALA A 97 17.02 9.00 19.40
CA ALA A 97 16.94 8.86 17.94
C ALA A 97 15.61 8.29 17.42
N GLY A 98 14.48 8.63 18.06
CA GLY A 98 13.17 8.13 17.66
C GLY A 98 12.94 6.65 17.98
N VAL A 99 13.69 6.05 18.90
CA VAL A 99 13.49 4.66 19.34
C VAL A 99 12.79 4.63 20.70
N TYR A 100 11.67 3.90 20.78
CA TYR A 100 10.92 3.67 22.00
C TYR A 100 10.73 2.19 22.24
N ARG A 101 10.98 1.75 23.48
CA ARG A 101 10.77 0.36 23.91
C ARG A 101 9.67 0.34 24.97
N TYR A 102 8.70 -0.54 24.77
CA TYR A 102 7.55 -0.77 25.63
C TYR A 102 7.69 -2.18 26.20
N GLN A 103 7.62 -2.35 27.51
CA GLN A 103 7.91 -3.66 28.13
C GLN A 103 7.18 -3.87 29.46
N ASN A 104 6.86 -5.13 29.75
CA ASN A 104 6.44 -5.61 31.06
C ASN A 104 6.91 -7.07 31.25
N GLY A 105 6.32 -7.82 32.18
CA GLY A 105 6.68 -9.23 32.42
C GLY A 105 6.42 -10.18 31.24
N ALA A 106 5.53 -9.81 30.31
CA ALA A 106 5.18 -10.62 29.14
C ALA A 106 6.15 -10.44 27.97
N GLY A 107 7.01 -9.41 27.98
CA GLY A 107 7.97 -9.17 26.91
C GLY A 107 8.30 -7.71 26.67
N ALA A 108 8.83 -7.43 25.48
CA ALA A 108 9.19 -6.10 25.02
C ALA A 108 8.93 -5.90 23.52
N LEU A 109 8.40 -4.73 23.18
CA LEU A 109 8.12 -4.26 21.82
C LEU A 109 8.91 -2.97 21.59
N GLN A 110 9.63 -2.88 20.47
CA GLN A 110 10.46 -1.72 20.14
C GLN A 110 10.05 -1.13 18.79
N PHE A 111 9.77 0.18 18.77
CA PHE A 111 9.42 0.93 17.57
C PHE A 111 10.47 2.00 17.24
N HIS A 112 10.80 2.09 15.95
CA HIS A 112 11.68 3.10 15.38
C HIS A 112 10.88 4.09 14.54
N SER A 113 11.40 5.31 14.39
CA SER A 113 10.77 6.36 13.58
C SER A 113 10.70 6.05 12.09
N ASP A 114 11.54 5.14 11.58
CA ASP A 114 11.55 4.70 10.18
C ASP A 114 10.57 3.54 9.90
N GLY A 115 9.73 3.19 10.88
CA GLY A 115 8.81 2.07 10.80
C GLY A 115 9.43 0.72 11.16
N SER A 116 10.75 0.63 11.35
CA SER A 116 11.38 -0.60 11.80
C SER A 116 10.90 -0.97 13.21
N PHE A 117 10.65 -2.25 13.47
CA PHE A 117 10.19 -2.73 14.77
C PHE A 117 10.63 -4.16 15.07
N SER A 118 10.65 -4.50 16.35
CA SER A 118 10.90 -5.87 16.81
C SER A 118 10.15 -6.15 18.12
N ALA A 119 9.90 -7.43 18.37
CA ALA A 119 9.33 -7.89 19.64
C ALA A 119 10.10 -9.10 20.18
N GLU A 120 10.30 -9.11 21.49
CA GLU A 120 10.81 -10.23 22.28
C GLU A 120 9.72 -10.60 23.28
N LEU A 121 9.15 -11.79 23.18
CA LEU A 121 7.95 -12.19 23.89
C LEU A 121 8.23 -13.39 24.79
N SER A 122 7.61 -13.41 25.96
CA SER A 122 7.60 -14.58 26.84
C SER A 122 6.59 -15.60 26.28
N PRO A 123 7.01 -16.79 25.84
CA PRO A 123 6.14 -17.72 25.11
C PRO A 123 4.92 -18.18 25.91
N ASP A 124 5.06 -18.28 27.22
CA ASP A 124 3.99 -18.60 28.18
C ASP A 124 2.84 -17.58 28.16
N SER A 125 3.16 -16.33 27.83
CA SER A 125 2.22 -15.21 27.74
C SER A 125 1.58 -15.09 26.35
N PHE A 126 2.19 -15.72 25.33
CA PHE A 126 1.73 -15.68 23.94
C PHE A 126 1.60 -17.10 23.33
N PRO A 127 0.77 -17.97 23.90
CA PRO A 127 0.56 -19.31 23.37
C PRO A 127 -0.13 -19.26 22.00
N LEU A 128 0.32 -20.10 21.08
CA LEU A 128 -0.30 -20.23 19.75
C LEU A 128 -1.33 -21.36 19.75
N GLY A 129 -2.45 -21.13 19.07
CA GLY A 129 -3.49 -22.13 18.88
C GLY A 129 -3.08 -23.22 17.89
N VAL A 130 -4.02 -24.14 17.61
CA VAL A 130 -3.83 -25.20 16.60
C VAL A 130 -3.53 -24.62 15.22
N ASP A 131 -4.20 -23.51 14.88
CA ASP A 131 -3.87 -22.70 13.72
C ASP A 131 -2.90 -21.59 14.13
N GLN A 132 -1.61 -21.88 13.98
CA GLN A 132 -0.55 -20.94 14.34
C GLN A 132 -0.58 -19.69 13.47
N GLU A 133 -0.91 -19.83 12.19
CA GLU A 133 -0.94 -18.69 11.27
C GLU A 133 -2.06 -17.74 11.62
N ARG A 134 -3.27 -18.27 11.88
CA ARG A 134 -4.37 -17.45 12.35
C ARG A 134 -4.03 -16.73 13.65
N SER A 135 -3.40 -17.44 14.59
CA SER A 135 -2.99 -16.88 15.89
C SER A 135 -1.97 -15.75 15.71
N CYS A 136 -0.98 -15.94 14.82
CA CYS A 136 0.02 -14.92 14.47
C CYS A 136 -0.62 -13.68 13.81
N LEU A 137 -1.53 -13.88 12.86
CA LEU A 137 -2.24 -12.78 12.21
C LEU A 137 -3.11 -12.00 13.20
N ASP A 138 -3.83 -12.69 14.10
CA ASP A 138 -4.64 -12.04 15.14
C ASP A 138 -3.77 -11.22 16.11
N LEU A 139 -2.55 -11.67 16.43
CA LEU A 139 -1.58 -10.90 17.22
C LEU A 139 -1.03 -9.68 16.48
N LEU A 140 -0.73 -9.82 15.18
CA LEU A 140 -0.29 -8.69 14.35
C LEU A 140 -1.36 -7.60 14.27
N THR A 141 -2.64 -7.97 14.14
CA THR A 141 -3.75 -7.02 14.13
C THR A 141 -3.82 -6.22 15.44
N GLN A 142 -3.47 -6.81 16.59
CA GLN A 142 -3.43 -6.09 17.88
C GLN A 142 -2.37 -4.99 17.92
N ILE A 143 -1.32 -5.09 17.09
CA ILE A 143 -0.27 -4.06 16.96
C ILE A 143 -0.43 -3.21 15.68
N GLY A 144 -1.65 -3.15 15.13
CA GLY A 144 -1.95 -2.32 13.96
C GLY A 144 -1.28 -2.80 12.67
N PHE A 145 -0.98 -4.10 12.59
CA PHE A 145 -0.37 -4.72 11.43
C PHE A 145 -1.37 -5.68 10.79
N GLU A 146 -2.12 -5.20 9.80
CA GLU A 146 -2.97 -6.03 8.95
C GLU A 146 -2.21 -6.43 7.69
N GLY A 147 -2.31 -7.68 7.26
CA GLY A 147 -1.51 -8.16 6.16
C GLY A 147 -1.81 -9.60 5.73
N GLU A 148 -1.03 -10.05 4.74
CA GLU A 148 -1.12 -11.41 4.18
C GLU A 148 0.19 -12.17 4.37
N THR A 149 0.08 -13.48 4.56
CA THR A 149 1.24 -14.38 4.65
C THR A 149 1.95 -14.46 3.30
N THR A 150 3.25 -14.19 3.30
CA THR A 150 4.10 -14.28 2.10
C THR A 150 5.05 -15.48 2.13
N ALA A 151 5.40 -15.96 3.33
CA ALA A 151 6.21 -17.16 3.50
C ALA A 151 5.82 -17.86 4.80
N ARG A 152 5.90 -19.19 4.79
CA ARG A 152 5.68 -20.04 5.96
C ARG A 152 6.67 -21.19 5.95
N ASP A 153 7.27 -21.43 7.11
CA ASP A 153 8.13 -22.58 7.40
C ASP A 153 7.63 -23.28 8.66
N GLU A 154 8.34 -24.30 9.15
CA GLU A 154 7.95 -25.10 10.33
C GLU A 154 7.61 -24.22 11.55
N ASN A 155 8.47 -23.25 11.85
CA ASN A 155 8.40 -22.41 13.05
C ASN A 155 8.42 -20.91 12.75
N THR A 156 8.26 -20.53 11.48
CA THR A 156 8.29 -19.13 11.07
C THR A 156 7.15 -18.76 10.12
N LEU A 157 6.70 -17.52 10.23
CA LEU A 157 5.68 -16.93 9.38
C LEU A 157 6.13 -15.52 9.01
N THR A 158 6.24 -15.23 7.71
CA THR A 158 6.48 -13.88 7.22
C THR A 158 5.17 -13.31 6.69
N VAL A 159 4.82 -12.13 7.19
CA VAL A 159 3.58 -11.43 6.84
C VAL A 159 3.93 -10.07 6.25
N ARG A 160 3.31 -9.72 5.12
CA ARG A 160 3.43 -8.41 4.48
C ARG A 160 2.24 -7.54 4.86
N GLN A 161 2.51 -6.32 5.29
CA GLN A 161 1.46 -5.37 5.66
C GLN A 161 0.67 -4.91 4.43
N SER A 162 -0.62 -4.70 4.61
CA SER A 162 -1.51 -4.03 3.66
C SER A 162 -2.13 -2.78 4.27
N TRP A 163 -2.39 -1.78 3.45
CA TRP A 163 -3.14 -0.58 3.80
C TRP A 163 -4.38 -0.49 2.91
N GLU A 164 -5.59 -0.52 3.50
CA GLU A 164 -6.86 -0.56 2.76
C GLU A 164 -6.92 -1.67 1.69
N GLY A 165 -6.32 -2.82 1.98
CA GLY A 165 -6.22 -3.95 1.05
C GLY A 165 -5.13 -3.81 -0.03
N ILE A 166 -4.37 -2.72 -0.03
CA ILE A 166 -3.25 -2.49 -0.96
C ILE A 166 -1.93 -2.89 -0.29
N PRO A 167 -1.11 -3.77 -0.89
CA PRO A 167 0.12 -4.26 -0.27
C PRO A 167 1.19 -3.16 -0.13
N LEU A 168 1.86 -3.16 1.03
CA LEU A 168 3.05 -2.36 1.31
C LEU A 168 4.28 -3.25 1.12
N PHE A 169 4.89 -3.20 -0.05
CA PHE A 169 5.83 -4.25 -0.46
C PHE A 169 7.10 -4.37 0.38
N ASN A 170 7.56 -3.27 0.97
CA ASN A 170 8.72 -3.24 1.84
C ASN A 170 8.36 -3.27 3.34
N HIS A 171 7.09 -3.52 3.69
CA HIS A 171 6.63 -3.68 5.06
C HIS A 171 6.34 -5.15 5.30
N GLN A 172 7.22 -5.80 6.06
CA GLN A 172 7.07 -7.19 6.41
C GLN A 172 7.55 -7.41 7.84
N VAL A 173 7.13 -8.52 8.44
CA VAL A 173 7.62 -8.98 9.73
C VAL A 173 7.69 -10.50 9.70
N THR A 174 8.75 -11.05 10.30
CA THR A 174 8.88 -12.50 10.48
C THR A 174 8.64 -12.84 11.95
N LEU A 175 7.62 -13.67 12.18
CA LEU A 175 7.26 -14.21 13.48
C LEU A 175 7.95 -15.56 13.65
N VAL A 176 8.50 -15.81 14.83
CA VAL A 176 9.19 -17.05 15.18
C VAL A 176 8.63 -17.59 16.49
N TRP A 177 8.27 -18.86 16.51
CA TRP A 177 7.70 -19.51 17.69
C TRP A 177 8.39 -20.83 18.03
N GLY A 178 8.35 -21.16 19.32
CA GLY A 178 8.83 -22.42 19.86
C GLY A 178 7.68 -23.37 20.22
N SER A 179 7.96 -24.32 21.11
CA SER A 179 6.97 -25.29 21.58
C SER A 179 5.92 -24.69 22.51
N GLU A 180 6.23 -23.58 23.18
CA GLU A 180 5.37 -22.97 24.22
C GLU A 180 4.54 -21.80 23.70
N GLY A 181 4.96 -21.15 22.61
CA GLY A 181 4.29 -19.97 22.07
C GLY A 181 5.19 -19.13 21.18
N LEU A 182 4.70 -17.94 20.84
CA LEU A 182 5.44 -16.96 20.05
C LEU A 182 6.61 -16.37 20.86
N GLU A 183 7.80 -16.38 20.28
CA GLU A 183 9.03 -15.93 20.93
C GLU A 183 9.49 -14.56 20.43
N THR A 184 9.49 -14.37 19.10
CA THR A 184 10.09 -13.17 18.51
C THR A 184 9.33 -12.66 17.30
N MET A 185 9.37 -11.34 17.09
CA MET A 185 9.06 -10.68 15.83
C MET A 185 10.33 -9.96 15.35
N THR A 186 10.83 -10.33 14.17
CA THR A 186 12.12 -9.84 13.64
C THR A 186 11.97 -9.31 12.22
N ALA A 187 12.96 -8.50 11.80
CA ALA A 187 12.98 -7.82 10.51
C ALA A 187 11.68 -7.05 10.21
N GLY A 188 11.02 -6.55 11.26
CA GLY A 188 9.72 -5.90 11.19
C GLY A 188 9.86 -4.50 10.59
N ARG A 189 9.01 -4.17 9.61
CA ARG A 189 8.72 -2.81 9.21
C ARG A 189 7.21 -2.60 9.09
N ARG A 190 6.70 -1.53 9.70
CA ARG A 190 5.27 -1.19 9.74
C ARG A 190 5.01 0.29 9.46
N LEU A 191 3.76 0.62 9.15
CA LEU A 191 3.27 2.00 9.19
C LEU A 191 3.45 2.60 10.58
N VAL A 192 3.88 3.87 10.65
CA VAL A 192 4.15 4.60 11.91
C VAL A 192 2.97 5.41 12.42
N GLY A 193 1.86 5.43 11.67
CA GLY A 193 0.62 6.14 11.96
C GLY A 193 -0.36 5.92 10.81
N SER A 194 -1.39 6.76 10.74
CA SER A 194 -2.43 6.67 9.70
C SER A 194 -2.00 7.40 8.41
N PRO A 195 -1.96 6.71 7.26
CA PRO A 195 -1.70 7.35 5.97
C PRO A 195 -2.76 8.38 5.56
N VAL A 196 -2.31 9.48 4.95
CA VAL A 196 -3.15 10.56 4.41
C VAL A 196 -2.78 10.79 2.95
N GLU A 197 -3.77 10.73 2.07
CA GLU A 197 -3.57 10.96 0.64
C GLU A 197 -3.03 12.35 0.32
N ARG A 198 -2.08 12.39 -0.61
CA ARG A 198 -1.53 13.61 -1.20
C ARG A 198 -2.31 13.99 -2.46
N THR A 199 -2.60 15.29 -2.57
CA THR A 199 -3.35 15.86 -3.72
C THR A 199 -2.49 16.75 -4.62
N ASP A 200 -1.28 17.06 -4.18
CA ASP A 200 -0.29 17.88 -4.89
C ASP A 200 0.38 17.12 -6.04
N GLN A 201 0.37 15.79 -6.01
CA GLN A 201 0.94 14.93 -7.04
C GLN A 201 -0.05 13.87 -7.49
N ARG A 202 0.01 13.51 -8.78
CA ARG A 202 -0.81 12.43 -9.36
C ARG A 202 0.10 11.34 -9.92
N PRO A 203 -0.27 10.07 -9.75
CA PRO A 203 0.39 8.98 -10.45
C PRO A 203 0.28 9.12 -11.96
N ILE A 204 1.25 8.55 -12.68
CA ILE A 204 1.19 8.35 -14.12
C ILE A 204 0.04 7.40 -14.47
N THR A 205 -0.51 7.55 -15.68
CA THR A 205 -1.60 6.69 -16.18
C THR A 205 -1.11 5.27 -16.48
N VAL A 206 -2.02 4.29 -16.54
CA VAL A 206 -1.70 2.88 -16.90
C VAL A 206 -0.95 2.84 -18.23
N ALA A 207 -1.44 3.56 -19.24
CA ALA A 207 -0.80 3.63 -20.55
C ALA A 207 0.64 4.17 -20.49
N SER A 208 0.87 5.23 -19.70
CA SER A 208 2.22 5.77 -19.50
C SER A 208 3.11 4.78 -18.75
N ALA A 209 2.59 4.15 -17.70
CA ALA A 209 3.31 3.15 -16.91
C ALA A 209 3.81 1.97 -17.76
N LEU A 210 2.99 1.48 -18.69
CA LEU A 210 3.40 0.44 -19.65
C LEU A 210 4.58 0.88 -20.55
N VAL A 211 4.56 2.13 -21.02
CA VAL A 211 5.66 2.69 -21.81
C VAL A 211 6.92 2.87 -20.97
N TYR A 212 6.79 3.38 -19.74
CA TYR A 212 7.91 3.49 -18.80
C TYR A 212 8.49 2.14 -18.44
N PHE A 213 7.66 1.12 -18.22
CA PHE A 213 8.11 -0.25 -17.99
C PHE A 213 9.01 -0.76 -19.13
N TYR A 214 8.58 -0.64 -20.38
CA TYR A 214 9.42 -1.03 -21.52
C TYR A 214 10.71 -0.24 -21.63
N ASN A 215 10.65 1.08 -21.44
CA ASN A 215 11.85 1.91 -21.47
C ASN A 215 12.82 1.55 -20.33
N GLY A 216 12.27 1.24 -19.16
CA GLY A 216 13.01 0.76 -17.99
C GLY A 216 13.70 -0.57 -18.25
N LEU A 217 13.01 -1.56 -18.82
CA LEU A 217 13.61 -2.84 -19.22
C LEU A 217 14.82 -2.65 -20.14
N ASN A 218 14.65 -1.82 -21.19
CA ASN A 218 15.76 -1.51 -22.09
C ASN A 218 16.91 -0.78 -21.39
N GLY A 219 16.60 0.14 -20.47
CA GLY A 219 17.61 0.84 -19.67
C GLY A 219 18.38 -0.09 -18.74
N LEU A 220 17.72 -1.12 -18.20
CA LEU A 220 18.33 -2.17 -17.39
C LEU A 220 19.09 -3.22 -18.22
N GLY A 221 18.85 -3.26 -19.54
CA GLY A 221 19.39 -4.28 -20.44
C GLY A 221 18.66 -5.62 -20.38
N ASP A 222 17.45 -5.64 -19.82
CA ASP A 222 16.64 -6.84 -19.67
C ASP A 222 15.66 -6.99 -20.84
N VAL A 223 15.36 -8.25 -21.16
CA VAL A 223 14.37 -8.61 -22.18
C VAL A 223 13.44 -9.64 -21.58
N CYS A 224 12.14 -9.36 -21.63
CA CYS A 224 11.09 -10.31 -21.31
C CYS A 224 10.18 -10.50 -22.52
N ASN A 225 9.43 -11.60 -22.57
CA ASN A 225 8.47 -11.85 -23.64
C ASN A 225 7.02 -11.84 -23.12
N GLN A 226 6.84 -11.92 -21.80
CA GLN A 226 5.52 -12.01 -21.19
C GLN A 226 5.51 -11.31 -19.84
N VAL A 227 4.45 -10.53 -19.60
CA VAL A 227 4.09 -10.10 -18.25
C VAL A 227 3.13 -11.13 -17.68
N ASP A 228 3.45 -11.66 -16.50
CA ASP A 228 2.65 -12.66 -15.79
C ASP A 228 1.64 -12.00 -14.84
N SER A 229 2.05 -10.91 -14.19
CA SER A 229 1.17 -10.16 -13.29
C SER A 229 1.65 -8.73 -13.10
N ILE A 230 0.68 -7.84 -12.82
CA ILE A 230 0.92 -6.47 -12.35
C ILE A 230 0.11 -6.29 -11.07
N VAL A 231 0.80 -6.10 -9.95
CA VAL A 231 0.17 -5.86 -8.65
C VAL A 231 0.43 -4.42 -8.23
N GLN A 232 -0.64 -3.68 -7.96
CA GLN A 232 -0.54 -2.32 -7.42
C GLN A 232 -0.20 -2.38 -5.94
N GLY A 233 0.68 -1.51 -5.49
CA GLY A 233 1.04 -1.43 -4.08
C GLY A 233 1.73 -0.13 -3.74
N TYR A 234 2.29 -0.08 -2.54
CA TYR A 234 3.15 1.02 -2.12
C TYR A 234 4.53 0.50 -1.72
N ILE A 235 5.51 1.38 -1.82
CA ILE A 235 6.71 1.33 -0.99
C ILE A 235 6.71 2.52 -0.04
N SER A 236 7.23 2.33 1.16
CA SER A 236 7.52 3.45 2.05
C SER A 236 8.94 3.96 1.86
N VAL A 237 9.09 5.28 1.94
CA VAL A 237 10.37 5.97 2.06
C VAL A 237 10.30 6.87 3.27
N THR A 238 11.27 6.77 4.18
CA THR A 238 11.30 7.60 5.38
C THR A 238 12.54 8.49 5.38
N SER A 239 12.30 9.79 5.59
CA SER A 239 13.36 10.77 5.75
C SER A 239 13.79 10.87 7.21
N LEU A 240 15.06 11.26 7.47
CA LEU A 240 15.59 11.42 8.83
C LEU A 240 14.80 12.42 9.70
N SER A 241 14.18 13.43 9.08
CA SER A 241 13.49 14.53 9.76
C SER A 241 12.13 14.86 9.16
N GLY A 242 11.58 13.95 8.35
CA GLY A 242 10.31 14.16 7.64
C GLY A 242 9.39 12.96 7.83
N PRO A 243 8.12 13.11 7.45
CA PRO A 243 7.18 12.00 7.53
C PRO A 243 7.59 10.86 6.62
N MET A 244 7.01 9.69 6.87
CA MET A 244 7.09 8.57 5.94
C MET A 244 6.21 8.89 4.72
N GLU A 245 6.72 8.65 3.53
CA GLU A 245 5.97 8.77 2.28
C GLU A 245 5.63 7.38 1.76
N LEU A 246 4.39 7.17 1.33
CA LEU A 246 3.97 5.99 0.59
C LEU A 246 3.93 6.34 -0.89
N ILE A 247 4.86 5.76 -1.66
CA ILE A 247 4.99 5.94 -3.09
C ILE A 247 4.23 4.81 -3.78
N PRO A 248 3.25 5.11 -4.64
CA PRO A 248 2.50 4.08 -5.35
C PRO A 248 3.43 3.46 -6.41
N VAL A 249 3.43 2.13 -6.46
CA VAL A 249 4.27 1.35 -7.37
C VAL A 249 3.47 0.23 -8.02
N TRP A 250 3.95 -0.25 -9.15
CA TRP A 250 3.59 -1.57 -9.67
C TRP A 250 4.69 -2.57 -9.38
N ARG A 251 4.31 -3.74 -8.85
CA ARG A 251 5.12 -4.95 -8.90
C ARG A 251 4.77 -5.70 -10.18
N VAL A 252 5.68 -5.72 -11.14
CA VAL A 252 5.51 -6.41 -12.42
C VAL A 252 6.31 -7.70 -12.39
N THR A 253 5.65 -8.84 -12.51
CA THR A 253 6.31 -10.15 -12.63
C THR A 253 6.28 -10.56 -14.10
N THR A 254 7.40 -11.03 -14.63
CA THR A 254 7.57 -11.49 -16.01
C THR A 254 8.17 -12.89 -16.06
N ASP A 255 8.25 -13.44 -17.27
CA ASP A 255 8.91 -14.72 -17.56
C ASP A 255 10.42 -14.74 -17.23
N THR A 256 11.01 -13.57 -16.95
CA THR A 256 12.45 -13.41 -16.72
C THR A 256 12.82 -12.82 -15.36
N GLY A 257 11.85 -12.29 -14.60
CA GLY A 257 12.12 -11.68 -13.31
C GLY A 257 10.98 -10.83 -12.79
N ALA A 258 11.24 -10.15 -11.67
CA ALA A 258 10.30 -9.21 -11.07
C ALA A 258 10.89 -7.80 -11.05
N TYR A 259 10.02 -6.84 -11.28
CA TYR A 259 10.35 -5.42 -11.39
C TYR A 259 9.42 -4.58 -10.53
N GLN A 260 9.91 -3.43 -10.10
CA GLN A 260 9.14 -2.42 -9.39
C GLN A 260 9.19 -1.11 -10.17
N LEU A 261 8.02 -0.66 -10.63
CA LEU A 261 7.86 0.60 -11.34
C LEU A 261 7.30 1.66 -10.39
N ASP A 262 8.02 2.76 -10.23
CA ASP A 262 7.56 3.95 -9.51
C ASP A 262 6.49 4.69 -10.36
N LEU A 263 5.27 4.83 -9.83
CA LEU A 263 4.17 5.46 -10.56
C LEU A 263 4.17 6.99 -10.47
N LEU A 264 5.12 7.59 -9.77
CA LEU A 264 5.32 9.04 -9.74
C LEU A 264 6.41 9.47 -10.73
N THR A 265 7.48 8.69 -10.84
CA THR A 265 8.66 9.03 -11.65
C THR A 265 8.77 8.22 -12.95
N GLY A 266 8.17 7.04 -13.01
CA GLY A 266 8.34 6.08 -14.10
C GLY A 266 9.65 5.29 -14.04
N GLU A 267 10.40 5.38 -12.93
CA GLU A 267 11.64 4.63 -12.73
C GLU A 267 11.35 3.14 -12.50
N LEU A 268 12.10 2.27 -13.19
CA LEU A 268 11.99 0.82 -13.07
C LEU A 268 13.23 0.25 -12.38
N ASN A 269 13.02 -0.54 -11.33
CA ASN A 269 14.08 -1.23 -10.61
C ASN A 269 13.82 -2.75 -10.58
N ARG A 270 14.88 -3.55 -10.56
CA ARG A 270 14.78 -5.01 -10.32
C ARG A 270 14.38 -5.27 -8.88
N VAL A 271 13.67 -6.36 -8.68
CA VAL A 271 13.26 -6.85 -7.36
C VAL A 271 14.11 -8.07 -7.05
N GLU A 272 14.86 -8.00 -5.96
CA GLU A 272 15.62 -9.14 -5.44
C GLU A 272 14.73 -10.12 -4.67
#